data_AF-A0A7S2QTY3-F1
#
_entry.id   AF-A0A7S2QTY3-F1
#
_cell.length_a   1.000
_cell.length_b   1.000
_cell.length_c   1.000
_cell.angle_alpha   90.00
_cell.angle_beta   90.00
_cell.angle_gamma   90.00
#
_symmetry.space_group_name_H-M   'P 1'
#
loop_
_entity.id
_entity.type
_entity.pdbx_description
1 polymer ?
#
loop_
_entity_poly.entity_id
_entity_poly.type
_entity_poly.pdbx_seq_one_letter_code
_entity_poly.pdbx_strand_id
1 'polypeptide(L)'
;VKVQQLAELEEVIRYKQAESEQRLDTMANIKQTWSRRLQGIRKKVSVWRHILSVRQLVISPRDDIETWSRYANLCRKSGQLELSARVLTRLLGHDPLDLAFNPNLTLPNQHPQVTMTCLSHLWAAGYYRQAIERISQLIASQFFSSSQGTIKKVRGGHLNLLEVYKQTERETQIRRLQSRCHLKRGNWELELFEMSRDNFDLEEDTRIPLEAKSLLMPSTRDEKSYAATVQRVIESYQSATRCDPRNQRAW
;
A
#
# COMPACT_ATOMS: atom_id res chain seq x y z
N VAL A 1 -9.48 -10.93 26.61
CA VAL A 1 -8.10 -10.65 26.13
C VAL A 1 -7.15 -11.77 26.55
N LYS A 2 -6.97 -12.06 27.85
CA LYS A 2 -6.05 -13.11 28.36
C LYS A 2 -6.12 -14.47 27.64
N VAL A 3 -7.31 -15.02 27.42
CA VAL A 3 -7.50 -16.31 26.72
C VAL A 3 -6.95 -16.30 25.29
N GLN A 4 -7.14 -15.19 24.55
CA GLN A 4 -6.59 -15.06 23.19
C GLN A 4 -5.05 -15.02 23.22
N GLN A 5 -4.45 -14.41 24.23
CA GLN A 5 -2.98 -14.31 24.35
C GLN A 5 -2.36 -15.70 24.60
N LEU A 6 -3.00 -16.50 25.46
CA LEU A 6 -2.59 -17.87 25.72
C LEU A 6 -2.70 -18.73 24.47
N ALA A 7 -3.82 -18.64 23.74
CA ALA A 7 -3.99 -19.37 22.48
C ALA A 7 -2.94 -18.99 21.43
N GLU A 8 -2.60 -17.70 21.30
CA GLU A 8 -1.53 -17.26 20.37
C GLU A 8 -0.15 -17.78 20.81
N LEU A 9 0.15 -17.81 22.11
CA LEU A 9 1.42 -18.35 22.63
C LEU A 9 1.53 -19.86 22.44
N GLU A 10 0.45 -20.61 22.70
CA GLU A 10 0.38 -22.06 22.44
C GLU A 10 0.60 -22.38 20.96
N GLU A 11 0.03 -21.56 20.06
CA GLU A 11 0.26 -21.70 18.61
C GLU A 11 1.71 -21.36 18.22
N VAL A 12 2.33 -20.37 18.86
CA VAL A 12 3.76 -20.04 18.66
C VAL A 12 4.66 -21.19 19.09
N ILE A 13 4.36 -21.83 20.24
CA ILE A 13 5.11 -23.01 20.72
C ILE A 13 4.95 -24.16 19.72
N ARG A 14 3.72 -24.47 19.30
CA ARG A 14 3.46 -25.50 18.28
C ARG A 14 4.16 -25.22 16.95
N TYR A 15 4.21 -23.94 16.56
CA TYR A 15 4.95 -23.54 15.36
C TYR A 15 6.44 -23.81 15.50
N LYS A 16 7.07 -23.45 16.64
CA LYS A 16 8.49 -23.73 16.89
C LYS A 16 8.81 -25.22 16.91
N GLN A 17 7.92 -26.04 17.48
CA GLN A 17 8.08 -27.50 17.46
C GLN A 17 8.03 -28.03 16.02
N ALA A 18 6.99 -27.65 15.27
CA ALA A 18 6.85 -28.03 13.87
C ALA A 18 8.04 -27.57 13.00
N GLU A 19 8.60 -26.38 13.28
CA GLU A 19 9.83 -25.89 12.63
C GLU A 19 11.03 -26.79 12.92
N SER A 20 11.24 -27.19 14.19
CA SER A 20 12.31 -28.11 14.58
C SER A 20 12.15 -29.51 13.96
N GLU A 21 10.91 -29.96 13.74
CA GLU A 21 10.58 -31.28 13.19
C GLU A 21 10.35 -31.23 11.66
N GLN A 22 10.58 -30.07 11.02
CA GLN A 22 10.39 -29.84 9.58
C GLN A 22 8.97 -30.15 9.06
N ARG A 23 7.94 -30.02 9.91
CA ARG A 23 6.52 -30.23 9.55
C ARG A 23 5.92 -28.99 8.88
N LEU A 24 6.25 -28.81 7.60
CA LEU A 24 5.84 -27.65 6.79
C LEU A 24 4.32 -27.48 6.67
N ASP A 25 3.57 -28.58 6.61
CA ASP A 25 2.11 -28.62 6.55
C ASP A 25 1.48 -28.01 7.82
N THR A 26 2.01 -28.38 8.99
CA THR A 26 1.57 -27.87 10.28
C THR A 26 1.85 -26.37 10.40
N MET A 27 3.04 -25.93 9.98
CA MET A 27 3.41 -24.52 9.93
C MET A 27 2.46 -23.72 9.01
N ALA A 28 2.13 -24.26 7.84
CA ALA A 28 1.21 -23.63 6.90
C ALA A 28 -0.22 -23.51 7.48
N ASN A 29 -0.71 -24.57 8.13
CA ASN A 29 -2.02 -24.58 8.79
C ASN A 29 -2.13 -23.54 9.91
N ILE A 30 -1.06 -23.38 10.71
CA ILE A 30 -0.99 -22.35 11.75
C ILE A 30 -1.02 -20.95 11.11
N LYS A 31 -0.20 -20.70 10.07
CA LYS A 31 -0.21 -19.42 9.34
C LYS A 31 -1.58 -19.10 8.74
N GLN A 32 -2.27 -20.10 8.18
CA GLN A 32 -3.61 -19.92 7.63
C GLN A 32 -4.62 -19.56 8.72
N THR A 33 -4.56 -20.24 9.87
CA THR A 33 -5.41 -19.96 11.03
C THR A 33 -5.20 -18.52 11.54
N TRP A 34 -3.95 -18.10 11.64
CA TRP A 34 -3.55 -16.74 11.99
C TRP A 34 -4.07 -15.68 11.03
N SER A 35 -4.00 -15.96 9.72
CA SER A 35 -4.50 -15.07 8.68
C SER A 35 -6.03 -14.93 8.74
N ARG A 36 -6.76 -16.06 8.83
CA ARG A 36 -8.22 -16.09 8.96
C ARG A 36 -8.69 -15.33 10.19
N ARG A 37 -8.02 -15.54 11.33
CA ARG A 37 -8.35 -14.86 12.59
C ARG A 37 -8.19 -13.34 12.47
N LEU A 38 -7.11 -12.86 11.86
CA LEU A 38 -6.88 -11.41 11.67
C LEU A 38 -7.94 -10.73 10.82
N GLN A 39 -8.60 -11.44 9.91
CA GLN A 39 -9.70 -10.87 9.11
C GLN A 39 -10.93 -10.51 9.98
N GLY A 40 -11.19 -11.28 11.03
CA GLY A 40 -12.31 -11.05 11.96
C GLY A 40 -11.99 -10.15 13.17
N ILE A 41 -10.71 -9.81 13.39
CA ILE A 41 -10.28 -9.01 14.53
C ILE A 41 -10.62 -7.53 14.32
N ARG A 42 -11.09 -6.88 15.41
CA ARG A 42 -11.36 -5.43 15.43
C ARG A 42 -10.14 -4.65 14.94
N LYS A 43 -10.37 -3.66 14.07
CA LYS A 43 -9.35 -2.75 13.51
C LYS A 43 -8.89 -1.72 14.55
N LYS A 44 -8.31 -2.19 15.66
CA LYS A 44 -7.75 -1.36 16.72
C LYS A 44 -6.26 -1.62 16.84
N VAL A 45 -5.45 -0.56 16.79
CA VAL A 45 -3.98 -0.64 16.82
C VAL A 45 -3.47 -1.45 18.01
N SER A 46 -4.01 -1.23 19.21
CA SER A 46 -3.56 -1.95 20.42
C SER A 46 -3.77 -3.46 20.34
N VAL A 47 -4.87 -3.90 19.70
CA VAL A 47 -5.20 -5.33 19.56
C VAL A 47 -4.26 -5.98 18.55
N TRP A 48 -4.08 -5.35 17.40
CA TRP A 48 -3.15 -5.82 16.37
C TRP A 48 -1.71 -5.87 16.88
N ARG A 49 -1.25 -4.81 17.55
CA ARG A 49 0.07 -4.74 18.17
C ARG A 49 0.31 -5.94 19.09
N HIS A 50 -0.68 -6.24 19.93
CA HIS A 50 -0.57 -7.31 20.90
C HIS A 50 -0.42 -8.69 20.21
N ILE A 51 -1.30 -8.99 19.25
CA ILE A 51 -1.28 -10.26 18.52
C ILE A 51 0.02 -10.42 17.73
N LEU A 52 0.42 -9.38 17.00
CA LEU A 52 1.64 -9.41 16.19
C LEU A 52 2.90 -9.48 17.04
N SER A 53 2.89 -8.92 18.26
CA SER A 53 4.04 -9.02 19.18
C SER A 53 4.35 -10.45 19.62
N VAL A 54 3.35 -11.31 19.66
CA VAL A 54 3.48 -12.74 19.94
C VAL A 54 3.92 -13.50 18.69
N ARG A 55 3.25 -13.27 17.55
CA ARG A 55 3.55 -13.99 16.29
C ARG A 55 4.96 -13.72 15.76
N GLN A 56 5.51 -12.53 15.97
CA GLN A 56 6.87 -12.21 15.52
C GLN A 56 7.98 -13.02 16.19
N LEU A 57 7.67 -13.75 17.27
CA LEU A 57 8.62 -14.64 17.93
C LEU A 57 9.03 -15.84 17.05
N VAL A 58 8.21 -16.16 16.03
CA VAL A 58 8.48 -17.26 15.10
C VAL A 58 8.61 -16.84 13.65
N ILE A 59 7.96 -15.75 13.24
CA ILE A 59 7.98 -15.27 11.85
C ILE A 59 8.41 -13.82 11.86
N SER A 60 9.53 -13.49 11.24
CA SER A 60 9.99 -12.10 11.23
C SER A 60 9.00 -11.21 10.48
N PRO A 61 8.92 -9.90 10.78
CA PRO A 61 8.08 -8.99 10.01
C PRO A 61 8.37 -9.00 8.50
N ARG A 62 9.62 -9.29 8.12
CA ARG A 62 10.06 -9.41 6.72
C ARG A 62 9.62 -10.71 6.05
N ASP A 63 9.20 -11.71 6.82
CA ASP A 63 8.64 -12.96 6.28
C ASP A 63 7.10 -12.93 6.23
N ASP A 64 6.46 -11.99 6.93
CA ASP A 64 4.99 -11.77 6.93
C ASP A 64 4.64 -10.32 6.51
N ILE A 65 5.26 -9.89 5.43
CA ILE A 65 5.22 -8.51 4.93
C ILE A 65 3.78 -8.01 4.73
N GLU A 66 2.88 -8.86 4.23
CA GLU A 66 1.50 -8.46 3.95
C GLU A 66 0.72 -8.12 5.23
N THR A 67 0.86 -8.92 6.28
CA THR A 67 0.17 -8.68 7.56
C THR A 67 0.69 -7.42 8.24
N TRP A 68 2.01 -7.25 8.26
CA TRP A 68 2.63 -6.07 8.84
C TRP A 68 2.37 -4.80 8.02
N SER A 69 2.24 -4.90 6.70
CA SER A 69 1.79 -3.80 5.83
C SER A 69 0.36 -3.38 6.15
N ARG A 70 -0.57 -4.34 6.35
CA ARG A 70 -1.93 -4.04 6.83
C ARG A 70 -1.92 -3.35 8.19
N TYR A 71 -1.03 -3.77 9.10
CA TYR A 71 -0.88 -3.13 10.40
C TYR A 71 -0.31 -1.71 10.31
N ALA A 72 0.68 -1.44 9.46
CA ALA A 72 1.18 -0.10 9.19
C ALA A 72 0.06 0.82 8.66
N ASN A 73 -0.72 0.34 7.70
CA ASN A 73 -1.86 1.09 7.18
C ASN A 73 -2.93 1.35 8.25
N LEU A 74 -3.16 0.41 9.17
CA LEU A 74 -4.04 0.62 10.32
C LEU A 74 -3.52 1.71 11.25
N CYS A 75 -2.23 1.71 11.57
CA CYS A 75 -1.59 2.73 12.40
C CYS A 75 -1.77 4.11 11.77
N ARG A 76 -1.46 4.22 10.48
CA ARG A 76 -1.64 5.45 9.70
C ARG A 76 -3.09 5.95 9.73
N LYS A 77 -4.06 5.09 9.43
CA LYS A 77 -5.49 5.45 9.45
C LYS A 77 -6.02 5.82 10.84
N SER A 78 -5.31 5.40 11.89
CA SER A 78 -5.65 5.74 13.28
C SER A 78 -4.90 6.98 13.79
N GLY A 79 -4.21 7.72 12.91
CA GLY A 79 -3.41 8.90 13.27
C GLY A 79 -2.05 8.60 13.90
N GLN A 80 -1.68 7.33 14.09
CA GLN A 80 -0.42 6.92 14.71
C GLN A 80 0.71 6.84 13.66
N LEU A 81 1.09 7.98 13.10
CA LEU A 81 2.06 8.06 12.00
C LEU A 81 3.44 7.54 12.39
N GLU A 82 3.95 7.90 13.57
CA GLU A 82 5.25 7.39 14.06
C GLU A 82 5.29 5.87 14.17
N LEU A 83 4.18 5.26 14.58
CA LEU A 83 4.09 3.80 14.67
C LEU A 83 4.03 3.17 13.28
N SER A 84 3.32 3.81 12.34
CA SER A 84 3.34 3.41 10.93
C SER A 84 4.76 3.46 10.37
N ALA A 85 5.49 4.56 10.59
CA ALA A 85 6.86 4.73 10.13
C ALA A 85 7.76 3.60 10.65
N ARG A 86 7.77 3.37 11.97
CA ARG A 86 8.58 2.29 12.59
C ARG A 86 8.26 0.91 12.03
N VAL A 87 6.98 0.60 11.78
CA VAL A 87 6.60 -0.69 11.19
C VAL A 87 7.12 -0.79 9.76
N LEU A 88 6.97 0.26 8.96
CA LEU A 88 7.48 0.28 7.59
C LEU A 88 9.02 0.19 7.54
N THR A 89 9.74 0.86 8.44
CA THR A 89 11.20 0.74 8.56
C THR A 89 11.63 -0.70 8.81
N ARG A 90 10.90 -1.45 9.67
CA ARG A 90 11.19 -2.87 9.91
C ARG A 90 10.99 -3.72 8.66
N LEU A 91 9.97 -3.41 7.86
CA LEU A 91 9.67 -4.14 6.63
C LEU A 91 10.67 -3.85 5.51
N LEU A 92 11.03 -2.59 5.33
CA LEU A 92 11.87 -2.12 4.23
C LEU A 92 13.37 -2.21 4.54
N GLY A 93 13.74 -2.13 5.82
CA GLY A 93 15.13 -2.07 6.26
C GLY A 93 15.76 -0.68 6.23
N HIS A 94 15.04 0.34 5.77
CA HIS A 94 15.43 1.75 5.77
C HIS A 94 14.21 2.63 6.08
N ASP A 95 14.40 3.94 6.29
CA ASP A 95 13.29 4.84 6.60
C ASP A 95 12.35 4.98 5.38
N PRO A 96 11.02 4.98 5.57
CA PRO A 96 10.08 5.37 4.52
C PRO A 96 10.37 6.75 3.90
N LEU A 97 10.98 7.67 4.64
CA LEU A 97 11.41 8.98 4.13
C LEU A 97 12.58 8.88 3.16
N ASP A 98 13.45 7.87 3.28
CA ASP A 98 14.50 7.63 2.29
C ASP A 98 13.89 7.30 0.91
N LEU A 99 12.72 6.62 0.90
CA LEU A 99 11.91 6.42 -0.31
C LEU A 99 11.23 7.70 -0.80
N ALA A 100 11.15 8.77 -0.02
CA ALA A 100 10.70 10.05 -0.54
C ALA A 100 11.86 10.73 -1.29
N PHE A 101 13.02 10.83 -0.64
CA PHE A 101 14.11 11.71 -1.10
C PHE A 101 15.15 11.05 -2.01
N ASN A 102 15.25 9.72 -2.05
CA ASN A 102 16.26 9.03 -2.87
C ASN A 102 15.65 8.36 -4.12
N PRO A 103 15.62 9.00 -5.30
CA PRO A 103 14.95 8.48 -6.50
C PRO A 103 15.54 7.15 -7.00
N ASN A 104 16.79 6.84 -6.64
CA ASN A 104 17.45 5.59 -7.01
C ASN A 104 16.96 4.39 -6.19
N LEU A 105 16.30 4.64 -5.06
CA LEU A 105 15.74 3.58 -4.24
C LEU A 105 14.50 3.00 -4.92
N THR A 106 14.65 1.78 -5.42
CA THR A 106 13.57 1.08 -6.11
C THR A 106 12.45 0.72 -5.14
N LEU A 107 11.21 0.99 -5.56
CA LEU A 107 10.05 0.58 -4.77
C LEU A 107 10.01 -0.95 -4.68
N PRO A 108 9.58 -1.55 -3.55
CA PRO A 108 9.45 -2.99 -3.43
C PRO A 108 8.45 -3.57 -4.46
N ASN A 109 8.97 -3.98 -5.62
CA ASN A 109 8.15 -4.52 -6.70
C ASN A 109 7.59 -5.92 -6.38
N GLN A 110 8.22 -6.63 -5.44
CA GLN A 110 7.81 -7.96 -5.00
C GLN A 110 6.54 -7.93 -4.14
N HIS A 111 6.29 -6.82 -3.44
CA HIS A 111 5.15 -6.66 -2.53
C HIS A 111 4.42 -5.34 -2.74
N PRO A 112 3.56 -5.24 -3.77
CA PRO A 112 3.02 -3.94 -4.16
C PRO A 112 2.09 -3.29 -3.13
N GLN A 113 1.48 -4.07 -2.24
CA GLN A 113 0.69 -3.53 -1.11
C GLN A 113 1.56 -2.76 -0.10
N VAL A 114 2.83 -3.14 0.06
CA VAL A 114 3.79 -2.42 0.92
C VAL A 114 4.09 -1.07 0.32
N THR A 115 4.49 -1.06 -0.96
CA THR A 115 4.74 0.15 -1.73
C THR A 115 3.58 1.13 -1.60
N MET A 116 2.35 0.66 -1.81
CA MET A 116 1.16 1.50 -1.64
C MET A 116 0.95 2.00 -0.22
N THR A 117 1.29 1.21 0.79
CA THR A 117 1.20 1.63 2.19
C THR A 117 2.27 2.67 2.53
N CYS A 118 3.49 2.52 2.04
CA CYS A 118 4.57 3.50 2.17
C CYS A 118 4.19 4.83 1.52
N LEU A 119 3.73 4.80 0.27
CA LEU A 119 3.27 6.01 -0.42
C LEU A 119 2.09 6.66 0.32
N SER A 120 1.16 5.86 0.85
CA SER A 120 0.08 6.38 1.69
C SER A 120 0.57 7.05 2.96
N HIS A 121 1.64 6.51 3.56
CA HIS A 121 2.26 7.07 4.75
C HIS A 121 2.93 8.41 4.44
N LEU A 122 3.70 8.50 3.35
CA LEU A 122 4.31 9.76 2.90
C LEU A 122 3.28 10.87 2.73
N TRP A 123 2.16 10.58 2.07
CA TRP A 123 1.04 11.52 1.93
C TRP A 123 0.50 11.98 3.29
N ALA A 124 0.21 11.03 4.18
CA ALA A 124 -0.35 11.35 5.49
C ALA A 124 0.63 12.08 6.42
N ALA A 125 1.94 11.97 6.15
CA ALA A 125 3.00 12.68 6.87
C ALA A 125 3.27 14.08 6.30
N GLY A 126 2.58 14.50 5.22
CA GLY A 126 2.72 15.83 4.62
C GLY A 126 3.69 15.91 3.43
N TYR A 127 4.34 14.81 3.06
CA TYR A 127 5.27 14.76 1.92
C TYR A 127 4.52 14.56 0.59
N TYR A 128 3.60 15.47 0.27
CA TYR A 128 2.66 15.36 -0.84
C TYR A 128 3.35 15.24 -2.20
N ARG A 129 4.34 16.11 -2.47
CA ARG A 129 5.07 16.14 -3.75
C ARG A 129 5.80 14.83 -3.99
N GLN A 130 6.53 14.36 -2.99
CA GLN A 130 7.29 13.13 -3.06
C GLN A 130 6.36 11.93 -3.22
N ALA A 131 5.21 11.91 -2.53
CA ALA A 131 4.22 10.87 -2.68
C ALA A 131 3.63 10.80 -4.11
N ILE A 132 3.30 11.96 -4.71
CA ILE A 132 2.80 12.05 -6.10
C ILE A 132 3.88 11.65 -7.11
N GLU A 133 5.12 12.10 -6.91
CA GLU A 133 6.22 11.77 -7.81
C GLU A 133 6.49 10.26 -7.80
N ARG A 134 6.58 9.66 -6.60
CA ARG A 134 6.84 8.22 -6.46
C ARG A 134 5.69 7.35 -6.95
N ILE A 135 4.43 7.75 -6.74
CA ILE A 135 3.30 6.99 -7.32
C ILE A 135 3.29 7.11 -8.85
N SER A 136 3.69 8.25 -9.41
CA SER A 136 3.80 8.44 -10.86
C SER A 136 4.94 7.60 -11.45
N GLN A 137 6.09 7.55 -10.79
CA GLN A 137 7.18 6.64 -11.16
C GLN A 137 6.77 5.17 -11.09
N LEU A 138 6.00 4.78 -10.06
CA LEU A 138 5.46 3.42 -9.95
C LEU A 138 4.53 3.09 -11.12
N ILE A 139 3.63 4.01 -11.48
CA ILE A 139 2.71 3.87 -12.61
C ILE A 139 3.47 3.76 -13.95
N ALA A 140 4.51 4.56 -14.14
CA ALA A 140 5.34 4.56 -15.34
C ALA A 140 6.33 3.38 -15.39
N SER A 141 6.55 2.68 -14.28
CA SER A 141 7.53 1.60 -14.20
C SER A 141 7.11 0.39 -15.06
N GLN A 142 8.12 -0.33 -15.56
CA GLN A 142 7.93 -1.55 -16.37
C GLN A 142 7.11 -2.64 -15.65
N PHE A 143 7.00 -2.57 -14.32
CA PHE A 143 6.19 -3.47 -13.50
C PHE A 143 4.75 -3.60 -14.02
N PHE A 144 4.13 -2.50 -14.48
CA PHE A 144 2.79 -2.54 -15.08
C PHE A 144 2.80 -2.91 -16.56
N SER A 145 3.84 -2.51 -17.31
CA SER A 145 3.97 -2.77 -18.75
C SER A 145 4.09 -4.26 -19.08
N SER A 146 4.76 -5.05 -18.24
CA SER A 146 4.87 -6.51 -18.45
C SER A 146 3.55 -7.27 -18.32
N SER A 147 2.50 -6.66 -17.75
CA SER A 147 1.18 -7.30 -17.58
C SER A 147 0.25 -7.17 -18.79
N GLN A 148 0.64 -6.39 -19.81
CA GLN A 148 -0.10 -6.25 -21.07
C GLN A 148 0.34 -7.23 -22.16
N GLY A 149 1.34 -8.08 -21.87
CA GLY A 149 1.80 -9.11 -22.79
C GLY A 149 0.77 -10.23 -22.94
N THR A 150 0.15 -10.31 -24.12
CA THR A 150 -0.70 -11.40 -24.60
C THR A 150 -0.19 -12.75 -24.12
N ILE A 151 -1.08 -13.56 -23.51
CA ILE A 151 -0.83 -14.98 -23.20
C ILE A 151 -0.08 -15.58 -24.39
N LYS A 152 1.21 -15.87 -24.23
CA LYS A 152 1.98 -16.55 -25.28
C LYS A 152 1.25 -17.87 -25.48
N LYS A 153 0.53 -18.00 -26.61
CA LYS A 153 -0.02 -19.27 -27.08
C LYS A 153 1.12 -20.26 -27.02
N VAL A 154 1.09 -21.17 -26.03
CA VAL A 154 2.04 -22.28 -25.92
C VAL A 154 1.84 -23.09 -27.19
N ARG A 155 2.73 -22.91 -28.18
CA ARG A 155 2.76 -23.76 -29.37
C ARG A 155 3.23 -25.12 -28.90
N GLY A 156 2.33 -26.10 -28.92
CA GLY A 156 2.67 -27.52 -28.89
C GLY A 156 3.21 -28.04 -27.55
N GLY A 157 2.37 -28.07 -26.52
CA GLY A 157 2.63 -28.80 -25.28
C GLY A 157 1.42 -28.72 -24.37
N HIS A 158 1.11 -29.81 -23.66
CA HIS A 158 -0.01 -29.91 -22.71
C HIS A 158 -0.13 -28.62 -21.88
N LEU A 159 -1.22 -27.88 -22.04
CA LEU A 159 -1.42 -26.62 -21.33
C LEU A 159 -1.72 -26.94 -19.86
N ASN A 160 -0.80 -26.62 -18.95
CA ASN A 160 -1.04 -26.77 -17.52
C ASN A 160 -2.07 -25.73 -17.07
N LEU A 161 -3.34 -26.15 -16.99
CA LEU A 161 -4.48 -25.28 -16.65
C LEU A 161 -4.28 -24.55 -15.31
N LEU A 162 -3.61 -25.19 -14.35
CA LEU A 162 -3.32 -24.59 -13.04
C LEU A 162 -2.30 -23.45 -13.15
N GLU A 163 -1.30 -23.57 -14.03
CA GLU A 163 -0.32 -22.50 -14.27
C GLU A 163 -0.97 -21.31 -14.98
N VAL A 164 -1.84 -21.58 -15.97
CA VAL A 164 -2.62 -20.54 -16.65
C VAL A 164 -3.53 -19.80 -15.67
N TYR A 165 -4.22 -20.53 -14.78
CA TYR A 165 -5.04 -19.91 -13.73
C TYR A 165 -4.19 -19.04 -12.79
N LYS A 166 -3.07 -19.55 -12.29
CA LYS A 166 -2.18 -18.77 -11.41
C LYS A 166 -1.57 -17.55 -12.09
N GLN A 167 -1.33 -17.61 -13.40
CA GLN A 167 -0.80 -16.48 -14.15
C GLN A 167 -1.88 -15.42 -14.39
N THR A 168 -3.06 -15.83 -14.84
CA THR A 168 -4.21 -14.92 -15.02
C THR A 168 -4.61 -14.25 -13.71
N GLU A 169 -4.59 -14.97 -12.58
CA GLU A 169 -4.85 -14.38 -11.27
C GLU A 169 -3.82 -13.31 -10.92
N ARG A 170 -2.51 -13.58 -11.09
CA ARG A 170 -1.45 -12.59 -10.87
C ARG A 170 -1.62 -11.35 -11.75
N GLU A 171 -1.92 -11.52 -13.02
CA GLU A 171 -2.18 -10.40 -13.94
C GLU A 171 -3.38 -9.57 -13.50
N THR A 172 -4.47 -10.20 -13.06
CA THR A 172 -5.63 -9.46 -12.53
C THR A 172 -5.30 -8.69 -11.26
N GLN A 173 -4.46 -9.24 -10.38
CA GLN A 173 -4.00 -8.55 -9.17
C GLN A 173 -3.14 -7.33 -9.52
N ILE A 174 -2.26 -7.44 -10.52
CA ILE A 174 -1.44 -6.31 -11.03
C ILE A 174 -2.33 -5.22 -11.62
N ARG A 175 -3.31 -5.57 -12.47
CA ARG A 175 -4.26 -4.61 -13.05
C ARG A 175 -5.08 -3.88 -11.99
N ARG A 176 -5.59 -4.61 -10.98
CA ARG A 176 -6.30 -4.03 -9.84
C ARG A 176 -5.43 -3.06 -9.05
N LEU A 177 -4.18 -3.41 -8.82
CA LEU A 177 -3.24 -2.52 -8.16
C LEU A 177 -2.99 -1.26 -9.01
N GLN A 178 -2.75 -1.41 -10.32
CA GLN A 178 -2.54 -0.29 -11.22
C GLN A 178 -3.72 0.68 -11.19
N SER A 179 -4.94 0.15 -11.27
CA SER A 179 -6.18 0.93 -11.11
C SER A 179 -6.20 1.70 -9.79
N ARG A 180 -5.84 1.05 -8.68
CA ARG A 180 -5.74 1.70 -7.36
C ARG A 180 -4.66 2.77 -7.30
N CYS A 181 -3.53 2.61 -7.99
CA CYS A 181 -2.49 3.62 -8.07
C CYS A 181 -2.98 4.87 -8.80
N HIS A 182 -3.59 4.69 -9.98
CA HIS A 182 -4.17 5.79 -10.75
C HIS A 182 -5.25 6.53 -9.98
N LEU A 183 -6.20 5.80 -9.38
CA LEU A 183 -7.25 6.40 -8.56
C LEU A 183 -6.66 7.20 -7.40
N LYS A 184 -5.67 6.63 -6.70
CA LYS A 184 -5.05 7.29 -5.56
C LYS A 184 -4.27 8.55 -5.96
N ARG A 185 -3.59 8.53 -7.11
CA ARG A 185 -2.95 9.73 -7.67
C ARG A 185 -3.98 10.81 -7.97
N GLY A 186 -5.08 10.47 -8.66
CA GLY A 186 -6.15 11.42 -8.96
C GLY A 186 -6.77 12.04 -7.71
N ASN A 187 -7.10 11.22 -6.71
CA ASN A 187 -7.65 11.70 -5.44
C ASN A 187 -6.69 12.67 -4.73
N TRP A 188 -5.39 12.37 -4.75
CA TRP A 188 -4.37 13.21 -4.13
C TRP A 188 -4.17 14.53 -4.85
N GLU A 189 -4.17 14.51 -6.19
CA GLU A 189 -4.12 15.74 -6.98
C GLU A 189 -5.35 16.62 -6.74
N LEU A 190 -6.53 16.01 -6.58
CA LEU A 190 -7.76 16.71 -6.23
C LEU A 190 -7.71 17.28 -4.80
N GLU A 191 -7.31 16.47 -3.80
CA GLU A 191 -7.19 16.90 -2.40
C GLU A 191 -6.20 18.06 -2.26
N LEU A 192 -5.05 18.01 -2.94
CA LEU A 192 -4.08 19.11 -2.96
C LEU A 192 -4.65 20.37 -3.62
N PHE A 193 -5.45 20.19 -4.68
CA PHE A 193 -6.12 21.28 -5.37
C PHE A 193 -7.17 21.95 -4.47
N GLU A 194 -8.00 21.17 -3.77
CA GLU A 194 -8.99 21.66 -2.80
C GLU A 194 -8.33 22.39 -1.62
N MET A 195 -7.26 21.83 -1.05
CA MET A 195 -6.48 22.49 0.01
C MET A 195 -5.90 23.84 -0.44
N SER A 196 -5.49 23.96 -1.71
CA SER A 196 -4.98 25.23 -2.23
C SER A 196 -6.06 26.31 -2.40
N ARG A 197 -7.32 25.88 -2.63
CA ARG A 197 -8.50 26.74 -2.73
C ARG A 197 -8.95 27.25 -1.36
N ASP A 198 -9.08 26.37 -0.37
CA ASP A 198 -9.62 26.71 0.96
C ASP A 198 -8.66 27.58 1.80
N ASN A 199 -7.34 27.51 1.53
CA ASN A 199 -6.34 28.39 2.15
C ASN A 199 -6.49 29.87 1.82
N PHE A 200 -7.32 30.20 0.82
CA PHE A 200 -7.59 31.58 0.43
C PHE A 200 -8.67 32.24 1.32
N ASP A 201 -9.47 31.45 2.03
CA ASP A 201 -10.67 31.91 2.77
C ASP A 201 -10.47 32.02 4.30
N LEU A 202 -9.26 31.74 4.82
CA LEU A 202 -8.98 31.78 6.26
C LEU A 202 -8.11 32.98 6.66
N GLU A 203 -8.65 33.82 7.55
CA GLU A 203 -7.91 34.86 8.28
C GLU A 203 -6.70 34.27 9.02
N GLU A 204 -5.73 35.14 9.25
CA GLU A 204 -4.27 34.93 9.33
C GLU A 204 -3.70 33.93 10.38
N ASP A 205 -4.52 33.22 11.16
CA ASP A 205 -4.09 32.58 12.41
C ASP A 205 -4.03 31.03 12.41
N THR A 206 -4.47 30.34 11.35
CA THR A 206 -4.30 28.87 11.23
C THR A 206 -3.39 28.50 10.07
N ARG A 207 -2.11 28.86 10.18
CA ARG A 207 -1.09 28.52 9.18
C ARG A 207 -0.85 27.01 9.12
N ILE A 208 -1.11 26.45 7.94
CA ILE A 208 -0.57 25.17 7.48
C ILE A 208 0.97 25.16 7.61
N PRO A 209 1.60 23.99 7.88
CA PRO A 209 3.06 23.85 7.89
C PRO A 209 3.72 24.48 6.64
N LEU A 210 4.82 25.20 6.86
CA LEU A 210 5.55 26.01 5.87
C LEU A 210 5.86 25.29 4.53
N GLU A 211 5.94 23.96 4.56
CA GLU A 211 6.25 23.10 3.42
C GLU A 211 5.10 23.02 2.39
N ALA A 212 3.84 23.19 2.80
CA ALA A 212 2.72 23.24 1.86
C ALA A 212 2.60 24.61 1.16
N LYS A 213 3.11 25.68 1.79
CA LYS A 213 3.07 27.04 1.23
C LYS A 213 3.98 27.22 0.01
N SER A 214 5.15 26.55 -0.01
CA SER A 214 6.05 26.55 -1.18
C SER A 214 5.57 25.66 -2.33
N LEU A 215 4.53 24.86 -2.09
CA LEU A 215 3.86 23.99 -3.06
C LEU A 215 2.51 24.52 -3.54
N LEU A 216 2.06 25.68 -3.04
CA LEU A 216 0.93 26.40 -3.61
C LEU A 216 1.30 26.76 -5.05
N MET A 217 0.58 26.14 -6.00
CA MET A 217 0.60 26.50 -7.42
C MET A 217 0.45 28.02 -7.58
N PRO A 218 0.97 28.62 -8.67
CA PRO A 218 0.76 30.04 -8.92
C PRO A 218 -0.74 30.30 -8.86
N SER A 219 -1.10 31.35 -8.10
CA SER A 219 -2.43 31.97 -7.97
C SER A 219 -3.51 31.33 -8.84
N THR A 220 -4.58 30.86 -8.19
CA THR A 220 -5.82 30.31 -8.76
C THR A 220 -6.51 31.20 -9.82
N ARG A 221 -5.92 32.35 -10.19
CA ARG A 221 -6.32 33.21 -11.30
C ARG A 221 -5.85 32.74 -12.68
N ASP A 222 -4.91 31.81 -12.79
CA ASP A 222 -4.48 31.31 -14.11
C ASP A 222 -5.39 30.15 -14.55
N GLU A 223 -6.46 30.45 -15.28
CA GLU A 223 -7.46 29.48 -15.79
C GLU A 223 -6.81 28.28 -16.50
N LYS A 224 -5.63 28.49 -17.12
CA LYS A 224 -4.85 27.43 -17.78
C LYS A 224 -4.29 26.41 -16.78
N SER A 225 -3.85 26.87 -15.61
CA SER A 225 -3.34 26.01 -14.52
C SER A 225 -4.46 25.17 -13.90
N TYR A 226 -5.65 25.77 -13.75
CA TYR A 226 -6.85 25.09 -13.29
C TYR A 226 -7.27 23.98 -14.26
N ALA A 227 -7.45 24.32 -15.54
CA ALA A 227 -7.86 23.37 -16.57
C ALA A 227 -6.86 22.20 -16.69
N ALA A 228 -5.56 22.47 -16.60
CA ALA A 228 -4.53 21.43 -16.63
C ALA A 228 -4.62 20.47 -15.43
N THR A 229 -4.95 20.97 -14.24
CA THR A 229 -5.09 20.12 -13.04
C THR A 229 -6.33 19.24 -13.12
N VAL A 230 -7.48 19.81 -13.51
CA VAL A 230 -8.72 19.06 -13.73
C VAL A 230 -8.51 17.97 -14.77
N GLN A 231 -7.83 18.29 -15.87
CA GLN A 231 -7.53 17.32 -16.93
C GLN A 231 -6.67 16.14 -16.41
N ARG A 232 -5.62 16.39 -15.61
CA ARG A 232 -4.80 15.32 -15.00
C ARG A 232 -5.59 14.41 -14.06
N VAL A 233 -6.52 14.99 -13.30
CA VAL A 233 -7.41 14.23 -12.42
C VAL A 233 -8.33 13.34 -13.25
N ILE A 234 -9.00 13.89 -14.26
CA ILE A 234 -9.88 13.13 -15.17
C ILE A 234 -9.10 11.97 -15.84
N GLU A 235 -7.92 12.24 -16.36
CA GLU A 235 -7.06 11.22 -16.98
C GLU A 235 -6.71 10.11 -15.98
N SER A 236 -6.41 10.46 -14.73
CA SER A 236 -6.13 9.48 -13.68
C SER A 236 -7.33 8.56 -13.42
N TYR A 237 -8.55 9.11 -13.36
CA TYR A 237 -9.77 8.31 -13.17
C TYR A 237 -10.08 7.44 -14.39
N GLN A 238 -9.93 7.98 -15.60
CA GLN A 238 -10.08 7.21 -16.85
C GLN A 238 -9.07 6.06 -16.96
N SER A 239 -7.80 6.29 -16.59
CA SER A 239 -6.81 5.22 -16.53
C SER A 239 -7.17 4.19 -15.47
N ALA A 240 -7.68 4.60 -14.32
CA ALA A 240 -8.12 3.68 -13.27
C ALA A 240 -9.24 2.75 -13.74
N THR A 241 -10.25 3.26 -14.45
CA THR A 241 -11.36 2.47 -14.99
C THR A 241 -10.93 1.60 -16.17
N ARG A 242 -10.01 2.05 -17.02
CA ARG A 242 -9.42 1.23 -18.10
C ARG A 242 -8.63 0.03 -17.55
N CYS A 243 -7.87 0.23 -16.47
CA CYS A 243 -7.10 -0.85 -15.83
C CYS A 243 -7.99 -1.88 -15.12
N ASP A 244 -9.04 -1.44 -14.44
CA ASP A 244 -10.02 -2.31 -13.78
C ASP A 244 -11.44 -1.74 -13.92
N PRO A 245 -12.22 -2.19 -14.93
CA PRO A 245 -13.58 -1.72 -15.15
C PRO A 245 -14.54 -2.01 -13.98
N ARG A 246 -14.19 -2.96 -13.10
CA ARG A 246 -15.02 -3.34 -11.94
C ARG A 246 -14.76 -2.45 -10.71
N ASN A 247 -13.80 -1.53 -10.77
CA ASN A 247 -13.48 -0.64 -9.66
C ASN A 247 -14.54 0.47 -9.55
N GLN A 248 -15.63 0.19 -8.83
CA GLN A 248 -16.74 1.12 -8.59
C GLN A 248 -16.33 2.42 -7.88
N ARG A 249 -15.15 2.49 -7.24
CA ARG A 249 -14.67 3.72 -6.60
C ARG A 249 -14.06 4.71 -7.59
N ALA A 250 -13.74 4.25 -8.80
CA ALA A 250 -13.19 5.08 -9.87
C ALA A 250 -14.28 5.64 -10.80
N TRP A 251 -15.49 5.07 -10.75
CA TRP A 251 -16.70 5.62 -11.36
C TRP A 251 -17.33 6.64 -10.42
#